data_AF-A0A023R6G2-F1
#
_entry.id   AF-A0A023R6G2-F1
#
_cell.length_a   1.000
_cell.length_b   1.000
_cell.length_c   1.000
_cell.angle_alpha   90.00
_cell.angle_beta   90.00
_cell.angle_gamma   90.00
#
_symmetry.space_group_name_H-M   'P 1'
#
loop_
_entity.id
_entity.type
_entity.pdbx_description
1 polymer ?
#
loop_
_entity_poly.entity_id
_entity_poly.type
_entity_poly.pdbx_seq_one_letter_code
_entity_poly.pdbx_strand_id
1 'polypeptide(L)'
;DFSGSSMLEFVKYEFEGPKFDVDECRQRDLTYAAPLKVTLRLIVFDIDEDTGAKSIKDIKEQDVYMGDMPLMTLNGTFIVNGTERVIVSQMHRSPGVFFDHDKGKSHSSGKLLFAARVIPYRGSWLDIEFDSKDVVHARIDRRRKIPVTSLLMALGMDGEEILSTFYNKITYKRAGDHWRIPFNVERFRGLKAVGDLVDADTGEVVVEAGKKITARQARALGEKGLKAIKSTDEDLLGNYLAEDIVNYATGEIFLEAGDEIDE
;
A
#
# COMPACT_ATOMS: atom_id res chain seq x y z
N ASP A 1 -24.10 11.27 20.16
CA ASP A 1 -23.37 12.55 20.03
C ASP A 1 -21.91 12.34 20.44
N PHE A 2 -21.05 13.37 20.37
CA PHE A 2 -19.62 13.25 20.69
C PHE A 2 -19.36 12.87 22.17
N SER A 3 -20.28 13.20 23.08
CA SER A 3 -20.22 12.80 24.49
C SER A 3 -20.74 11.39 24.76
N GLY A 4 -21.37 10.75 23.77
CA GLY A 4 -22.00 9.44 23.92
C GLY A 4 -23.21 9.41 24.87
N SER A 5 -23.80 10.58 25.15
CA SER A 5 -25.02 10.78 25.95
C SER A 5 -26.30 10.50 25.16
N SER A 6 -26.21 10.49 23.83
CA SER A 6 -27.34 10.20 22.96
C SER A 6 -26.94 9.38 21.73
N MET A 7 -27.85 8.54 21.27
CA MET A 7 -27.70 7.73 20.05
C MET A 7 -28.94 7.84 19.19
N LEU A 8 -28.76 8.00 17.89
CA LEU A 8 -29.84 8.02 16.91
C LEU A 8 -29.76 6.75 16.07
N GLU A 9 -30.80 5.94 16.15
CA GLU A 9 -30.93 4.68 15.42
C GLU A 9 -31.90 4.82 14.25
N PHE A 10 -31.51 4.22 13.14
CA PHE A 10 -32.42 3.98 12.02
C PHE A 10 -33.27 2.73 12.32
N VAL A 11 -34.59 2.87 12.27
CA VAL A 11 -35.52 1.74 12.48
C VAL A 11 -35.99 1.21 11.14
N LYS A 12 -36.61 2.08 10.34
CA LYS A 12 -37.14 1.75 9.01
C LYS A 12 -37.33 3.01 8.18
N TYR A 13 -37.58 2.84 6.89
CA TYR A 13 -38.08 3.90 6.02
C TYR A 13 -39.31 3.41 5.27
N GLU A 14 -40.14 4.35 4.84
CA GLU A 14 -41.27 4.11 3.95
C GLU A 14 -41.37 5.24 2.92
N PHE A 15 -41.78 4.89 1.71
CA PHE A 15 -42.23 5.86 0.73
C PHE A 15 -43.74 5.96 0.82
N GLU A 16 -44.25 7.17 1.02
CA GLU A 16 -45.68 7.41 0.83
C GLU A 16 -46.03 7.37 -0.67
N GLY A 17 -47.32 7.28 -0.97
CA GLY A 17 -47.78 7.40 -2.35
C GLY A 17 -47.37 8.76 -2.96
N PRO A 18 -47.03 8.81 -4.26
CA PRO A 18 -46.81 10.08 -4.94
C PRO A 18 -48.09 10.93 -4.87
N LYS A 19 -47.93 12.23 -4.63
CA LYS A 19 -49.06 13.17 -4.47
C LYS A 19 -49.88 13.34 -5.76
N PHE A 20 -49.23 13.14 -6.90
CA PHE A 20 -49.78 13.30 -8.24
C PHE A 20 -49.31 12.15 -9.11
N ASP A 21 -50.10 11.79 -10.11
CA ASP A 21 -49.68 10.80 -11.10
C ASP A 21 -48.73 11.41 -12.15
N VAL A 22 -48.26 10.56 -13.08
CA VAL A 22 -47.30 10.96 -14.11
C VAL A 22 -47.87 12.01 -15.06
N ASP A 23 -49.16 11.94 -15.40
CA ASP A 23 -49.79 12.82 -16.37
C ASP A 23 -50.12 14.18 -15.76
N GLU A 24 -50.55 14.21 -14.50
CA GLU A 24 -50.70 15.43 -13.71
C GLU A 24 -49.35 16.15 -13.55
N CYS A 25 -48.26 15.41 -13.27
CA CYS A 25 -46.94 16.00 -13.16
C CYS A 25 -46.47 16.65 -14.47
N ARG A 26 -46.77 16.05 -15.62
CA ARG A 26 -46.47 16.62 -16.95
C ARG A 26 -47.27 17.90 -17.22
N GLN A 27 -48.57 17.90 -16.94
CA GLN A 27 -49.44 19.04 -17.25
C GLN A 27 -49.19 20.25 -16.33
N ARG A 28 -48.73 20.00 -15.11
CA ARG A 28 -48.56 21.03 -14.06
C ARG A 28 -47.11 21.44 -13.82
N ASP A 29 -46.18 20.99 -14.67
CA ASP A 29 -44.75 21.22 -14.53
C ASP A 29 -44.18 20.78 -13.16
N LEU A 30 -44.70 19.67 -12.60
CA LEU A 30 -44.28 19.12 -11.32
C LEU A 30 -43.29 17.95 -11.49
N THR A 31 -42.59 17.60 -10.42
CA THR A 31 -41.73 16.41 -10.38
C THR A 31 -42.55 15.22 -9.86
N TYR A 32 -42.48 14.09 -10.56
CA TYR A 32 -43.10 12.84 -10.11
C TYR A 32 -42.23 12.22 -9.01
N ALA A 33 -42.66 12.36 -7.76
CA ALA A 33 -41.90 11.97 -6.59
C ALA A 33 -42.81 11.49 -5.46
N ALA A 34 -42.24 10.66 -4.59
CA ALA A 34 -42.88 10.16 -3.37
C ALA A 34 -42.19 10.72 -2.12
N PRO A 35 -42.95 11.17 -1.09
CA PRO A 35 -42.39 11.54 0.19
C PRO A 35 -41.64 10.37 0.84
N LEU A 36 -40.38 10.57 1.23
CA LEU A 36 -39.61 9.64 2.04
C LEU A 36 -39.79 9.97 3.52
N LYS A 37 -40.40 9.05 4.27
CA LYS A 37 -40.45 9.09 5.73
C LYS A 37 -39.49 8.08 6.31
N VAL A 38 -38.72 8.50 7.30
CA VAL A 38 -37.76 7.65 8.01
C VAL A 38 -38.13 7.64 9.48
N THR A 39 -38.38 6.46 10.03
CA THR A 39 -38.59 6.25 11.45
C THR A 39 -37.23 6.22 12.13
N LEU A 40 -36.97 7.23 12.95
CA LEU A 40 -35.74 7.37 13.72
C LEU A 40 -36.04 7.21 15.20
N ARG A 41 -35.13 6.54 15.92
CA ARG A 41 -35.21 6.38 17.37
C ARG A 41 -34.05 7.11 18.02
N LEU A 42 -34.37 8.12 18.83
CA LEU A 42 -33.42 8.81 19.69
C LEU A 42 -33.41 8.14 21.07
N ILE A 43 -32.27 7.57 21.44
CA ILE A 43 -32.01 7.02 22.77
C ILE A 43 -31.14 8.02 23.52
N VAL A 44 -31.60 8.45 24.69
CA VAL A 44 -30.84 9.30 25.61
C VAL A 44 -30.37 8.45 26.78
N PHE A 45 -29.09 8.51 27.08
CA PHE A 45 -28.49 7.80 28.20
C PHE A 45 -28.31 8.73 29.39
N ASP A 46 -28.47 8.18 30.59
CA ASP A 46 -27.94 8.77 31.81
C ASP A 46 -26.57 8.15 32.08
N ILE A 47 -25.57 9.01 32.25
CA ILE A 47 -24.18 8.59 32.48
C ILE A 47 -23.85 8.97 33.92
N ASP A 48 -23.63 7.97 34.75
CA ASP A 48 -23.17 8.17 36.11
C ASP A 48 -21.70 8.65 36.09
N GLU A 49 -21.44 9.84 36.63
CA GLU A 49 -20.12 10.50 36.58
C GLU A 49 -19.04 9.77 37.40
N ASP A 50 -19.44 8.99 38.43
CA ASP A 50 -18.52 8.29 39.33
C ASP A 50 -18.16 6.89 38.81
N THR A 51 -19.09 6.20 38.15
CA THR A 51 -18.93 4.81 37.69
C THR A 51 -18.79 4.66 36.18
N GLY A 52 -19.14 5.68 35.40
CA GLY A 52 -19.20 5.63 33.94
C GLY A 52 -20.28 4.70 33.38
N ALA A 53 -21.15 4.16 34.24
CA ALA A 53 -22.22 3.25 33.84
C ALA A 53 -23.26 4.00 32.99
N LYS A 54 -23.63 3.41 31.84
CA LYS A 54 -24.66 3.95 30.95
C LYS A 54 -25.99 3.27 31.22
N SER A 55 -27.00 4.04 31.61
CA SER A 55 -28.39 3.56 31.70
C SER A 55 -29.27 4.32 30.72
N ILE A 56 -30.36 3.70 30.27
CA ILE A 56 -31.29 4.35 29.34
C ILE A 56 -32.18 5.31 30.14
N LYS A 57 -32.14 6.59 29.77
CA LYS A 57 -32.97 7.63 30.37
C LYS A 57 -34.30 7.78 29.65
N ASP A 58 -34.25 7.86 28.32
CA ASP A 58 -35.42 8.11 27.50
C ASP A 58 -35.24 7.51 26.09
N ILE A 59 -36.36 7.11 25.49
CA ILE A 59 -36.41 6.62 24.11
C ILE A 59 -37.57 7.34 23.41
N LYS A 60 -37.25 8.09 22.36
CA LYS A 60 -38.23 8.73 21.48
C LYS A 60 -38.12 8.18 20.07
N GLU A 61 -39.20 7.60 19.57
CA GLU A 61 -39.31 7.14 18.20
C GLU A 61 -40.24 8.08 17.44
N GLN A 62 -39.80 8.57 16.28
CA GLN A 62 -40.57 9.52 15.48
C GLN A 62 -40.31 9.32 13.99
N ASP A 63 -41.38 9.45 13.20
CA ASP A 63 -41.29 9.53 11.75
C ASP A 63 -40.89 10.94 11.32
N VAL A 64 -39.78 11.03 10.61
CA VAL A 64 -39.22 12.27 10.09
C VAL A 64 -39.33 12.28 8.58
N TYR A 65 -39.88 13.35 8.02
CA TYR A 65 -39.88 13.59 6.58
C TYR A 65 -38.48 13.98 6.11
N MET A 66 -37.92 13.19 5.20
CA MET A 66 -36.55 13.34 4.69
C MET A 66 -36.48 14.01 3.31
N GLY A 67 -37.61 14.30 2.68
CA GLY A 67 -37.70 14.89 1.35
C GLY A 67 -38.53 14.06 0.37
N ASP A 68 -38.80 14.62 -0.80
CA ASP A 68 -39.50 13.94 -1.89
C ASP A 68 -38.45 13.25 -2.80
N MET A 69 -38.59 11.94 -3.02
CA MET A 69 -37.70 11.15 -3.87
C MET A 69 -38.32 10.96 -5.26
N PRO A 70 -37.65 11.39 -6.36
CA PRO A 70 -38.13 11.15 -7.71
C PRO A 70 -38.33 9.66 -7.99
N LEU A 71 -39.49 9.30 -8.53
CA LEU A 71 -39.81 7.92 -8.87
C LEU A 71 -39.62 7.67 -10.37
N MET A 72 -39.22 6.44 -10.68
CA MET A 72 -39.10 5.98 -12.06
C MET A 72 -40.48 5.61 -12.60
N THR A 73 -40.78 6.03 -13.83
CA THR A 73 -41.99 5.63 -14.55
C THR A 73 -41.86 4.18 -15.06
N LEU A 74 -42.96 3.59 -15.55
CA LEU A 74 -42.95 2.26 -16.19
C LEU A 74 -42.06 2.19 -17.44
N ASN A 75 -41.72 3.34 -18.03
CA ASN A 75 -40.87 3.43 -19.22
C ASN A 75 -39.38 3.59 -18.88
N GLY A 76 -39.00 3.57 -17.59
CA GLY A 76 -37.61 3.76 -17.16
C GLY A 76 -37.14 5.22 -17.18
N THR A 77 -38.07 6.17 -17.19
CA THR A 77 -37.79 7.62 -17.21
C THR A 77 -38.17 8.28 -15.90
N PHE A 78 -37.81 9.55 -15.72
CA PHE A 78 -38.17 10.37 -14.56
C PHE A 78 -38.85 11.64 -15.04
N ILE A 79 -39.92 12.09 -14.37
CA ILE A 79 -40.52 13.41 -14.64
C ILE A 79 -39.93 14.43 -13.66
N VAL A 80 -39.19 15.41 -14.18
CA VAL A 80 -38.59 16.50 -13.40
C VAL A 80 -39.07 17.82 -13.97
N ASN A 81 -39.83 18.56 -13.16
CA ASN A 81 -40.48 19.81 -13.55
C ASN A 81 -41.27 19.67 -14.87
N GLY A 82 -42.19 18.70 -14.93
CA GLY A 82 -43.02 18.39 -16.11
C GLY A 82 -42.30 17.71 -17.28
N THR A 83 -40.97 17.74 -17.29
CA THR A 83 -40.18 17.22 -18.41
C THR A 83 -39.69 15.81 -18.13
N GLU A 84 -39.82 14.93 -19.13
CA GLU A 84 -39.32 13.57 -19.06
C GLU A 84 -37.80 13.52 -19.27
N ARG A 85 -37.09 12.86 -18.35
CA ARG A 85 -35.63 12.74 -18.33
C ARG A 85 -35.21 11.29 -18.20
N VAL A 86 -34.04 10.98 -18.74
CA VAL A 86 -33.39 9.66 -18.63
C VAL A 86 -32.06 9.83 -17.94
N ILE A 87 -31.74 8.92 -17.02
CA ILE A 87 -30.42 8.83 -16.40
C ILE A 87 -29.57 7.88 -17.24
N VAL A 88 -28.46 8.38 -17.76
CA VAL A 88 -27.51 7.58 -18.55
C VAL A 88 -26.54 6.86 -17.62
N SER A 89 -26.36 5.56 -17.82
CA SER A 89 -25.36 4.76 -17.10
C SER A 89 -23.95 5.31 -17.35
N GLN A 90 -23.23 5.61 -16.28
CA GLN A 90 -21.84 6.03 -16.38
C GLN A 90 -20.91 4.81 -16.40
N MET A 91 -19.92 4.83 -17.29
CA MET A 91 -18.81 3.88 -17.27
C MET A 91 -17.64 4.51 -16.52
N HIS A 92 -17.28 3.93 -15.38
CA HIS A 92 -16.11 4.33 -14.60
C HIS A 92 -15.21 3.12 -14.32
N ARG A 93 -13.94 3.37 -13.97
CA ARG A 93 -13.03 2.30 -13.55
C ARG A 93 -13.55 1.68 -12.25
N SER A 94 -13.49 0.36 -12.16
CA SER A 94 -13.79 -0.33 -10.91
C SER A 94 -12.75 0.03 -9.85
N PRO A 95 -13.13 0.03 -8.56
CA PRO A 95 -12.15 0.05 -7.49
C PRO A 95 -11.18 -1.12 -7.61
N GLY A 96 -9.92 -0.91 -7.25
CA GLY A 96 -8.88 -1.94 -7.34
C GLY A 96 -7.48 -1.38 -7.55
N VAL A 97 -6.54 -2.30 -7.80
CA VAL A 97 -5.14 -1.99 -8.08
C VAL A 97 -4.88 -2.17 -9.56
N PHE A 98 -4.30 -1.14 -10.19
CA PHE A 98 -3.98 -1.11 -11.61
C PHE A 98 -2.47 -0.95 -11.79
N PHE A 99 -1.88 -1.81 -12.61
CA PHE A 99 -0.48 -1.69 -13.01
C PHE A 99 -0.42 -1.20 -14.45
N ASP A 100 0.38 -0.17 -14.72
CA ASP A 100 0.56 0.41 -16.05
C ASP A 100 2.00 0.87 -16.23
N HIS A 101 2.36 1.24 -17.46
CA HIS A 101 3.64 1.87 -17.76
C HIS A 101 3.48 2.98 -18.81
N ASP A 102 4.38 3.96 -18.78
CA ASP A 102 4.36 5.13 -19.66
C ASP A 102 4.63 4.85 -21.15
N LYS A 103 4.86 3.57 -21.51
CA LYS A 103 5.30 3.12 -22.84
C LYS A 103 6.57 3.82 -23.34
N GLY A 104 7.45 4.25 -22.43
CA GLY A 104 8.72 4.91 -22.73
C GLY A 104 8.55 6.33 -23.28
N LYS A 105 7.38 6.95 -23.09
CA LYS A 105 7.09 8.29 -23.60
C LYS A 105 7.54 9.40 -22.66
N SER A 106 7.68 9.14 -21.36
CA SER A 106 7.95 10.17 -20.37
C SER A 106 9.43 10.51 -20.21
N HIS A 107 10.34 9.64 -20.64
CA HIS A 107 11.78 9.89 -20.55
C HIS A 107 12.47 9.63 -21.90
N SER A 108 13.42 10.50 -22.27
CA SER A 108 14.11 10.46 -23.57
C SER A 108 14.94 9.19 -23.80
N SER A 109 15.32 8.48 -22.73
CA SER A 109 15.99 7.18 -22.84
C SER A 109 15.09 6.05 -23.37
N GLY A 110 13.78 6.27 -23.47
CA GLY A 110 12.80 5.24 -23.83
C GLY A 110 12.58 4.19 -22.75
N LYS A 111 13.16 4.37 -21.55
CA LYS A 111 12.97 3.48 -20.40
C LYS A 111 11.49 3.46 -20.00
N LEU A 112 10.96 2.26 -19.79
CA LEU A 112 9.58 2.07 -19.32
C LEU A 112 9.51 2.45 -17.84
N LEU A 113 8.64 3.40 -17.50
CA LEU A 113 8.34 3.78 -16.13
C LEU A 113 7.05 3.09 -15.70
N PHE A 114 7.17 2.14 -14.78
CA PHE A 114 6.04 1.41 -14.22
C PHE A 114 5.37 2.21 -13.10
N ALA A 115 4.05 2.07 -13.00
CA ALA A 115 3.26 2.61 -11.91
C ALA A 115 2.17 1.64 -11.47
N ALA A 116 1.89 1.64 -10.18
CA ALA A 116 0.74 1.00 -9.56
C ALA A 116 -0.21 2.08 -9.03
N ARG A 117 -1.49 1.96 -9.32
CA ARG A 117 -2.53 2.88 -8.87
C ARG A 117 -3.61 2.14 -8.11
N VAL A 118 -3.85 2.56 -6.88
CA VAL A 118 -4.92 2.06 -6.02
C VAL A 118 -6.10 3.03 -6.09
N ILE A 119 -7.21 2.56 -6.66
CA ILE A 119 -8.46 3.31 -6.78
C ILE A 119 -9.45 2.77 -5.75
N PRO A 120 -9.79 3.54 -4.70
CA PRO A 120 -10.83 3.12 -3.75
C PRO A 120 -12.23 3.36 -4.33
N TYR A 121 -13.24 2.71 -3.74
CA TYR A 121 -14.64 3.04 -4.03
C TYR A 121 -15.01 4.44 -3.52
N ARG A 122 -14.47 4.82 -2.37
CA ARG A 122 -14.61 6.16 -1.77
C ARG A 122 -13.31 6.49 -1.03
N GLY A 123 -12.80 7.70 -1.22
CA GLY A 123 -11.60 8.19 -0.55
C GLY A 123 -10.47 8.54 -1.50
N SER A 124 -9.28 8.72 -0.93
CA SER A 124 -8.09 9.21 -1.63
C SER A 124 -7.43 8.15 -2.50
N TRP A 125 -6.93 8.57 -3.66
CA TRP A 125 -6.19 7.68 -4.57
C TRP A 125 -4.73 7.59 -4.12
N LEU A 126 -4.13 6.40 -4.24
CA LEU A 126 -2.72 6.17 -3.97
C LEU A 126 -2.03 5.69 -5.25
N ASP A 127 -1.06 6.47 -5.71
CA ASP A 127 -0.20 6.13 -6.84
C ASP A 127 1.21 5.80 -6.33
N ILE A 128 1.78 4.70 -6.79
CA ILE A 128 3.18 4.30 -6.58
C ILE A 128 3.83 4.26 -7.96
N GLU A 129 4.92 4.98 -8.18
CA GLU A 129 5.54 5.12 -9.50
C GLU A 129 7.06 5.14 -9.43
N PHE A 130 7.70 4.58 -10.45
CA PHE A 130 9.14 4.72 -10.66
C PHE A 130 9.46 6.03 -11.37
N ASP A 131 10.59 6.63 -11.03
CA ASP A 131 11.21 7.69 -11.83
C ASP A 131 12.28 7.14 -12.78
N SER A 132 12.92 8.02 -13.55
CA SER A 132 13.96 7.61 -14.50
C SER A 132 15.24 7.06 -13.83
N LYS A 133 15.44 7.37 -12.55
CA LYS A 133 16.60 6.95 -11.74
C LYS A 133 16.32 5.69 -10.90
N ASP A 134 15.22 4.98 -11.18
CA ASP A 134 14.77 3.80 -10.41
C ASP A 134 14.37 4.09 -8.96
N VAL A 135 14.07 5.34 -8.63
CA VAL A 135 13.57 5.71 -7.30
C VAL A 135 12.05 5.58 -7.28
N VAL A 136 11.56 4.82 -6.30
CA VAL A 136 10.13 4.59 -6.10
C VAL A 136 9.52 5.73 -5.28
N HIS A 137 8.47 6.33 -5.83
CA HIS A 137 7.74 7.42 -5.23
C HIS A 137 6.29 7.03 -4.96
N ALA A 138 5.72 7.58 -3.89
CA ALA A 138 4.29 7.54 -3.61
C ALA A 138 3.67 8.92 -3.88
N ARG A 139 2.38 8.93 -4.23
CA ARG A 139 1.60 10.14 -4.46
C ARG A 139 0.15 9.91 -4.05
N ILE A 140 -0.35 10.75 -3.14
CA ILE A 140 -1.73 10.70 -2.63
C ILE A 140 -2.55 11.80 -3.33
N ASP A 141 -3.72 11.46 -3.86
CA ASP A 141 -4.63 12.38 -4.57
C ASP A 141 -3.97 13.21 -5.67
N ARG A 142 -3.03 12.60 -6.40
CA ARG A 142 -2.26 13.25 -7.47
C ARG A 142 -1.52 14.52 -7.03
N ARG A 143 -1.22 14.66 -5.74
CA ARG A 143 -0.44 15.78 -5.18
C ARG A 143 1.07 15.63 -5.44
N ARG A 144 1.92 16.22 -4.59
CA ARG A 144 3.38 16.12 -4.69
C ARG A 144 3.85 14.66 -4.55
N LYS A 145 4.91 14.31 -5.26
CA LYS A 145 5.63 13.05 -5.04
C LYS A 145 6.33 13.10 -3.70
N ILE A 146 6.32 11.97 -3.00
CA ILE A 146 7.14 11.72 -1.81
C ILE A 146 7.88 10.39 -2.03
N PRO A 147 9.06 10.19 -1.41
CA PRO A 147 9.69 8.87 -1.40
C PRO A 147 8.74 7.83 -0.82
N VAL A 148 8.69 6.63 -1.42
CA VAL A 148 7.80 5.56 -0.92
C VAL A 148 8.16 5.16 0.51
N THR A 149 9.43 5.25 0.88
CA THR A 149 9.93 4.98 2.24
C THR A 149 9.28 5.89 3.27
N SER A 150 9.01 7.16 2.95
CA SER A 150 8.29 8.08 3.86
C SER A 150 6.87 7.60 4.15
N LEU A 151 6.20 6.97 3.18
CA LEU A 151 4.87 6.37 3.40
C LEU A 151 4.98 5.14 4.31
N LEU A 152 5.97 4.27 4.08
CA LEU A 152 6.18 3.07 4.90
C LEU A 152 6.54 3.42 6.36
N MET A 153 7.38 4.43 6.56
CA MET A 153 7.70 4.96 7.89
C MET A 153 6.47 5.55 8.59
N ALA A 154 5.60 6.25 7.84
CA ALA A 154 4.33 6.74 8.40
C ALA A 154 3.36 5.60 8.78
N LEU A 155 3.50 4.41 8.19
CA LEU A 155 2.78 3.19 8.57
C LEU A 155 3.41 2.47 9.76
N GLY A 156 4.54 2.96 10.28
CA GLY A 156 5.20 2.45 11.47
C GLY A 156 6.41 1.56 11.20
N MET A 157 6.86 1.42 9.94
CA MET A 157 8.06 0.64 9.64
C MET A 157 9.34 1.46 9.85
N ASP A 158 10.37 0.88 10.46
CA ASP A 158 11.70 1.49 10.49
C ASP A 158 12.55 1.11 9.25
N GLY A 159 13.79 1.60 9.19
CA GLY A 159 14.70 1.34 8.07
C GLY A 159 15.02 -0.15 7.91
N GLU A 160 15.26 -0.86 9.01
CA GLU A 160 15.58 -2.29 8.99
C GLU A 160 14.40 -3.15 8.56
N GLU A 161 13.20 -2.83 9.04
CA GLU A 161 11.95 -3.48 8.66
C GLU A 161 11.65 -3.28 7.18
N ILE A 162 11.87 -2.07 6.66
CA ILE A 162 11.74 -1.79 5.22
C ILE A 162 12.73 -2.65 4.43
N LEU A 163 14.01 -2.62 4.79
CA LEU A 163 15.04 -3.38 4.06
C LEU A 163 14.81 -4.89 4.13
N SER A 164 14.48 -5.43 5.31
CA SER A 164 14.20 -6.85 5.51
C SER A 164 12.93 -7.33 4.81
N THR A 165 11.95 -6.44 4.59
CA THR A 165 10.73 -6.76 3.84
C THR A 165 11.00 -6.95 2.36
N PHE A 166 11.88 -6.12 1.76
CA PHE A 166 12.10 -6.09 0.31
C PHE A 166 13.38 -6.80 -0.16
N TYR A 167 14.35 -7.04 0.74
CA TYR A 167 15.65 -7.62 0.40
C TYR A 167 16.00 -8.83 1.26
N ASN A 168 16.77 -9.75 0.68
CA ASN A 168 17.41 -10.83 1.43
C ASN A 168 18.73 -10.33 2.03
N LYS A 169 18.97 -10.64 3.30
CA LYS A 169 20.23 -10.27 3.99
C LYS A 169 21.33 -11.30 3.72
N ILE A 170 22.58 -10.84 3.74
CA ILE A 170 23.77 -11.69 3.64
C ILE A 170 24.61 -11.45 4.89
N THR A 171 24.79 -12.47 5.72
CA THR A 171 25.62 -12.32 6.92
C THR A 171 27.08 -12.54 6.59
N TYR A 172 27.88 -11.50 6.78
CA TYR A 172 29.34 -11.56 6.74
C TYR A 172 29.84 -11.82 8.17
N LYS A 173 30.74 -12.79 8.34
CA LYS A 173 31.32 -13.12 9.66
C LYS A 173 32.81 -12.91 9.65
N ARG A 174 33.34 -12.08 10.57
CA ARG A 174 34.79 -11.89 10.72
C ARG A 174 35.42 -13.19 11.22
N ALA A 175 36.52 -13.60 10.59
CA ALA A 175 37.30 -14.77 10.96
C ALA A 175 38.79 -14.44 10.91
N GLY A 176 39.28 -13.76 11.95
CA GLY A 176 40.65 -13.26 11.99
C GLY A 176 40.83 -12.09 11.03
N ASP A 177 41.70 -12.28 10.04
CA ASP A 177 42.10 -11.29 9.04
C ASP A 177 41.18 -11.20 7.81
N HIS A 178 40.19 -12.08 7.69
CA HIS A 178 39.27 -12.12 6.56
C HIS A 178 37.80 -12.23 7.01
N TRP A 179 36.90 -12.06 6.05
CA TRP A 179 35.47 -12.30 6.20
C TRP A 179 35.06 -13.63 5.60
N ARG A 180 34.01 -14.22 6.17
CA ARG A 180 33.36 -15.42 5.68
C ARG A 180 31.99 -15.05 5.15
N ILE A 181 31.78 -15.27 3.85
CA ILE A 181 30.50 -15.02 3.17
C ILE A 181 29.86 -16.36 2.82
N PRO A 182 28.55 -16.56 3.07
CA PRO A 182 27.88 -17.79 2.65
C PRO A 182 27.91 -17.96 1.13
N PHE A 183 28.29 -19.15 0.67
CA PHE A 183 28.21 -19.52 -0.74
C PHE A 183 26.74 -19.77 -1.11
N ASN A 184 26.30 -19.22 -2.24
CA ASN A 184 24.96 -19.44 -2.79
C ASN A 184 25.03 -19.62 -4.30
N VAL A 185 24.55 -20.76 -4.79
CA VAL A 185 24.64 -21.12 -6.22
C VAL A 185 24.01 -20.07 -7.13
N GLU A 186 22.84 -19.54 -6.76
CA GLU A 186 22.10 -18.58 -7.59
C GLU A 186 22.76 -17.20 -7.63
N ARG A 187 23.43 -16.78 -6.54
CA ARG A 187 24.20 -15.52 -6.53
C ARG A 187 25.49 -15.63 -7.34
N PHE A 188 26.20 -16.75 -7.22
CA PHE A 188 27.52 -16.89 -7.83
C PHE A 188 27.46 -17.34 -9.29
N ARG A 189 26.36 -17.94 -9.77
CA ARG A 189 26.24 -18.37 -11.18
C ARG A 189 26.29 -17.15 -12.12
N GLY A 190 27.09 -17.26 -13.17
CA GLY A 190 27.21 -16.24 -14.21
C GLY A 190 28.17 -15.10 -13.88
N LEU A 191 28.62 -14.97 -12.62
CA LEU A 191 29.60 -13.98 -12.21
C LEU A 191 30.99 -14.33 -12.75
N LYS A 192 31.78 -13.29 -13.01
CA LYS A 192 33.21 -13.41 -13.30
C LYS A 192 33.97 -13.14 -12.02
N ALA A 193 34.83 -14.08 -11.61
CA ALA A 193 35.69 -13.92 -10.46
C ALA A 193 36.65 -12.74 -10.70
N VAL A 194 36.63 -11.72 -9.84
CA VAL A 194 37.57 -10.59 -9.93
C VAL A 194 38.93 -10.99 -9.36
N GLY A 195 38.93 -11.63 -8.19
CA GLY A 195 40.07 -12.35 -7.61
C GLY A 195 39.82 -13.86 -7.51
N ASP A 196 40.76 -14.58 -6.90
CA ASP A 196 40.60 -16.01 -6.60
C ASP A 196 39.47 -16.20 -5.57
N LEU A 197 38.47 -17.03 -5.88
CA LEU A 197 37.51 -17.47 -4.88
C LEU A 197 38.14 -18.60 -4.08
N VAL A 198 38.25 -18.38 -2.77
CA VAL A 198 38.86 -19.32 -1.83
C VAL A 198 37.80 -19.85 -0.89
N ASP A 199 37.76 -21.17 -0.71
CA ASP A 199 36.92 -21.80 0.31
C ASP A 199 37.36 -21.35 1.72
N ALA A 200 36.41 -20.83 2.50
CA ALA A 200 36.69 -20.35 3.84
C ALA A 200 37.01 -21.48 4.83
N ASP A 201 36.59 -22.71 4.57
CA ASP A 201 36.84 -23.87 5.43
C ASP A 201 38.18 -24.54 5.12
N THR A 202 38.50 -24.74 3.83
CA THR A 202 39.70 -25.49 3.43
C THR A 202 40.89 -24.59 3.05
N GLY A 203 40.63 -23.34 2.68
CA GLY A 203 41.66 -22.44 2.13
C GLY A 203 42.04 -22.76 0.67
N GLU A 204 41.36 -23.70 0.02
CA GLU A 204 41.61 -24.05 -1.37
C GLU A 204 40.96 -23.04 -2.33
N VAL A 205 41.66 -22.74 -3.42
CA VAL A 205 41.10 -21.95 -4.53
C VAL A 205 40.06 -22.79 -5.26
N VAL A 206 38.79 -22.41 -5.17
CA VAL A 206 37.67 -23.10 -5.83
C VAL A 206 37.40 -22.55 -7.23
N VAL A 207 37.75 -21.29 -7.48
CA VAL A 207 37.69 -20.64 -8.79
C VAL A 207 38.84 -19.63 -8.90
N GLU A 208 39.69 -19.79 -9.91
CA GLU A 208 40.75 -18.81 -10.21
C GLU A 208 40.18 -17.48 -10.72
N ALA A 209 40.90 -16.40 -10.43
CA ALA A 209 40.63 -15.06 -10.90
C ALA A 209 40.40 -14.99 -12.42
N GLY A 210 39.48 -14.14 -12.84
CA GLY A 210 39.12 -13.92 -14.23
C GLY A 210 38.22 -14.99 -14.85
N LYS A 211 38.01 -16.14 -14.20
CA LYS A 211 37.12 -17.20 -14.72
C LYS A 211 35.65 -16.86 -14.47
N LYS A 212 34.80 -17.19 -15.45
CA LYS A 212 33.35 -17.10 -15.33
C LYS A 212 32.80 -18.34 -14.65
N ILE A 213 32.06 -18.17 -13.56
CA ILE A 213 31.43 -19.25 -12.82
C ILE A 213 30.19 -19.69 -13.61
N THR A 214 30.28 -20.83 -14.30
CA THR A 214 29.12 -21.37 -15.02
C THR A 214 28.08 -21.93 -14.04
N ALA A 215 26.81 -22.02 -14.46
CA ALA A 215 25.76 -22.64 -13.63
C ALA A 215 26.11 -24.09 -13.23
N ARG A 216 26.76 -24.84 -14.12
CA ARG A 216 27.25 -26.19 -13.82
C ARG A 216 28.34 -26.18 -12.74
N GLN A 217 29.30 -25.26 -12.85
CA GLN A 217 30.38 -25.13 -11.87
C GLN A 217 29.84 -24.70 -10.50
N ALA A 218 28.95 -23.70 -10.45
CA ALA A 218 28.36 -23.24 -9.19
C ALA A 218 27.60 -24.38 -8.47
N ARG A 219 26.82 -25.19 -9.20
CA ARG A 219 26.14 -26.37 -8.64
C ARG A 219 27.13 -27.41 -8.14
N ALA A 220 28.14 -27.75 -8.94
CA ALA A 220 29.17 -28.71 -8.54
C ALA A 220 29.93 -28.28 -7.28
N LEU A 221 30.20 -26.99 -7.11
CA LEU A 221 30.81 -26.44 -5.89
C LEU A 221 29.89 -26.62 -4.67
N GLY A 222 28.60 -26.32 -4.82
CA GLY A 222 27.61 -26.56 -3.77
C GLY A 222 27.47 -28.04 -3.40
N GLU A 223 27.43 -28.93 -4.40
CA GLU A 223 27.35 -30.39 -4.21
C GLU A 223 28.60 -30.97 -3.54
N LYS A 224 29.78 -30.38 -3.80
CA LYS A 224 31.04 -30.70 -3.11
C LYS A 224 31.08 -30.20 -1.66
N GLY A 225 30.05 -29.49 -1.20
CA GLY A 225 29.93 -29.05 0.18
C GLY A 225 30.52 -27.67 0.47
N LEU A 226 30.78 -26.85 -0.55
CA LEU A 226 31.25 -25.48 -0.36
C LEU A 226 30.18 -24.64 0.35
N LYS A 227 30.50 -24.18 1.57
CA LYS A 227 29.57 -23.44 2.43
C LYS A 227 29.85 -21.95 2.49
N ALA A 228 31.12 -21.56 2.47
CA ALA A 228 31.51 -20.17 2.61
C ALA A 228 32.76 -19.85 1.79
N ILE A 229 32.85 -18.60 1.34
CA ILE A 229 33.97 -18.03 0.59
C ILE A 229 34.70 -17.04 1.48
N LYS A 230 36.04 -17.00 1.39
CA LYS A 230 36.84 -15.94 2.00
C LYS A 230 36.65 -14.63 1.24
N SER A 231 36.59 -13.55 1.98
CA SER A 231 36.46 -12.21 1.43
C SER A 231 37.32 -11.23 2.20
N THR A 232 37.86 -10.23 1.51
CA THR A 232 38.71 -9.18 2.06
C THR A 232 37.87 -7.98 2.50
N ASP A 233 38.48 -7.01 3.18
CA ASP A 233 37.80 -5.76 3.52
C ASP A 233 37.39 -4.97 2.25
N GLU A 234 38.21 -4.99 1.20
CA GLU A 234 37.92 -4.34 -0.10
C GLU A 234 36.67 -4.91 -0.79
N ASP A 235 36.39 -6.21 -0.61
CA ASP A 235 35.20 -6.86 -1.19
C ASP A 235 33.89 -6.39 -0.52
N LEU A 236 33.96 -5.82 0.69
CA LEU A 236 32.79 -5.30 1.39
C LEU A 236 32.39 -3.91 0.86
N LEU A 237 33.33 -3.16 0.29
CA LEU A 237 33.09 -1.80 -0.18
C LEU A 237 32.01 -1.76 -1.27
N GLY A 238 31.12 -0.77 -1.19
CA GLY A 238 29.98 -0.59 -2.10
C GLY A 238 28.80 -1.52 -1.85
N ASN A 239 28.85 -2.38 -0.82
CA ASN A 239 27.66 -3.04 -0.29
C ASN A 239 26.93 -2.12 0.68
N TYR A 240 25.67 -2.42 0.97
CA TYR A 240 24.83 -1.64 1.89
C TYR A 240 24.49 -2.43 3.14
N LEU A 241 24.46 -1.75 4.29
CA LEU A 241 24.08 -2.34 5.57
C LEU A 241 22.58 -2.64 5.62
N ALA A 242 22.24 -3.81 6.16
CA ALA A 242 20.86 -4.25 6.28
C ALA A 242 20.23 -4.00 7.67
N GLU A 243 21.07 -3.67 8.65
CA GLU A 243 20.77 -3.48 10.08
C GLU A 243 21.75 -2.44 10.64
N ASP A 244 21.37 -1.76 11.71
CA ASP A 244 22.20 -0.80 12.42
C ASP A 244 23.39 -1.51 13.06
N ILE A 245 24.58 -0.92 12.95
CA ILE A 245 25.78 -1.42 13.59
C ILE A 245 25.99 -0.63 14.88
N VAL A 246 25.60 -1.23 16.01
CA VAL A 246 25.57 -0.55 17.30
C VAL A 246 26.64 -1.09 18.25
N ASN A 247 27.31 -0.18 18.95
CA ASN A 247 28.09 -0.51 20.13
C ASN A 247 27.16 -0.71 21.33
N TYR A 248 26.81 -1.96 21.63
CA TYR A 248 25.93 -2.29 22.76
C TYR A 248 26.47 -1.88 24.14
N ALA A 249 27.76 -1.59 24.29
CA ALA A 249 28.32 -1.12 25.56
C ALA A 249 28.17 0.39 25.77
N THR A 250 28.21 1.19 24.70
CA THR A 250 28.10 2.66 24.77
C THR A 250 26.75 3.20 24.30
N GLY A 251 25.99 2.41 23.54
CA GLY A 251 24.78 2.85 22.83
C GLY A 251 25.08 3.68 21.57
N GLU A 252 26.34 3.80 21.19
CA GLU A 252 26.75 4.53 19.98
C GLU A 252 26.39 3.72 18.73
N ILE A 253 25.73 4.36 17.77
CA ILE A 253 25.46 3.79 16.45
C ILE A 253 26.68 4.12 15.59
N PHE A 254 27.40 3.10 15.13
CA PHE A 254 28.54 3.28 14.24
C PHE A 254 28.10 3.55 12.81
N LEU A 255 27.09 2.82 12.33
CA LEU A 255 26.52 2.95 10.99
C LEU A 255 25.03 2.59 11.04
N GLU A 256 24.22 3.24 10.22
CA GLU A 256 22.77 3.03 10.15
C GLU A 256 22.40 2.05 9.02
N ALA A 257 21.24 1.40 9.16
CA ALA A 257 20.69 0.55 8.13
C ALA A 257 20.43 1.34 6.83
N GLY A 258 20.96 0.85 5.72
CA GLY A 258 20.89 1.50 4.42
C GLY A 258 22.14 2.34 4.07
N ASP A 259 23.08 2.52 5.00
CA ASP A 259 24.37 3.14 4.68
C ASP A 259 25.20 2.25 3.75
N GLU A 260 25.94 2.90 2.85
CA GLU A 260 26.95 2.26 2.01
C GLU A 260 28.20 1.98 2.86
N ILE A 261 28.81 0.82 2.69
CA ILE A 261 30.12 0.51 3.26
C ILE A 261 31.17 1.19 2.37
N ASP A 262 31.71 2.31 2.83
CA ASP A 262 32.78 3.06 2.19
C ASP A 262 34.11 2.98 2.98
N GLU A 263 35.14 3.70 2.51
CA GLU A 263 36.51 3.68 3.05
C GLU A 263 36.68 4.37 4.41
#